data_AF-A0A7W0Z1W7-F1
#
_entry.id   AF-A0A7W0Z1W7-F1
#
_cell.length_a   1.000
_cell.length_b   1.000
_cell.length_c   1.000
_cell.angle_alpha   90.00
_cell.angle_beta   90.00
_cell.angle_gamma   90.00
#
_symmetry.space_group_name_H-M   'P 1'
#
loop_
_entity.id
_entity.type
_entity.pdbx_description
1 polymer ?
#
loop_
_entity_poly.entity_id
_entity_poly.type
_entity_poly.pdbx_seq_one_letter_code
_entity_poly.pdbx_strand_id
1 'polypeptide(L)'
;RYALRHEPSGKLAARTRKVGFCLADFRRAFPGPSSPLEPVYPIEPADGTAQRGCQASDTQGLSSGWADIYLLDVPGQQLDVSGLERGRYCLISTTDPRDLISERDETNNSTRLRIALRPKQPAVRALARPCSA
;
A
#
# COMPACT_ATOMS: atom_id res chain seq x y z
N ARG A 1 2.45 -3.19 -4.39
CA ARG A 1 1.79 -3.69 -5.62
C ARG A 1 0.35 -4.04 -5.31
N TYR A 2 -0.61 -3.55 -6.11
CA TYR A 2 -2.01 -3.94 -5.98
C TYR A 2 -2.41 -4.93 -7.07
N ALA A 3 -3.20 -5.93 -6.70
CA ALA A 3 -3.74 -6.94 -7.59
C ALA A 3 -5.17 -7.30 -7.21
N LEU A 4 -5.96 -7.68 -8.21
CA LEU A 4 -7.32 -8.15 -8.06
C LEU A 4 -7.47 -9.50 -8.76
N ARG A 5 -7.94 -10.51 -8.04
CA ARG A 5 -8.20 -11.86 -8.56
C ARG A 5 -9.67 -12.18 -8.49
N HIS A 6 -10.21 -12.79 -9.55
CA HIS A 6 -11.59 -13.24 -9.57
C HIS A 6 -11.79 -14.45 -8.64
N GLU A 7 -12.92 -14.50 -7.94
CA GLU A 7 -13.28 -15.59 -7.04
C GLU A 7 -14.37 -16.48 -7.64
N PRO A 8 -14.28 -17.81 -7.52
CA PRO A 8 -13.24 -18.59 -6.84
C PRO A 8 -12.05 -18.95 -7.74
N SER A 9 -12.05 -18.52 -9.01
CA SER A 9 -11.09 -19.04 -10.01
C SER A 9 -9.63 -18.64 -9.79
N GLY A 10 -9.34 -17.65 -8.93
CA GLY A 10 -7.99 -17.14 -8.68
C GLY A 10 -7.38 -16.39 -9.87
N LYS A 11 -8.08 -16.31 -11.00
CA LYS A 11 -7.61 -15.66 -12.24
C LYS A 11 -7.35 -14.18 -11.98
N LEU A 12 -6.17 -13.71 -12.38
CA LEU A 12 -5.83 -12.28 -12.30
C LEU A 12 -6.79 -11.48 -13.18
N ALA A 13 -7.50 -10.54 -12.57
CA ALA A 13 -8.45 -9.64 -13.22
C ALA A 13 -7.82 -8.27 -13.50
N ALA A 14 -7.08 -7.73 -12.53
CA ALA A 14 -6.38 -6.46 -12.66
C ALA A 14 -5.10 -6.43 -11.82
N ARG A 15 -4.12 -5.61 -12.23
CA ARG A 15 -2.90 -5.31 -11.45
C ARG A 15 -2.40 -3.92 -11.76
N THR A 16 -1.80 -3.25 -10.77
CA THR A 16 -1.05 -2.02 -11.01
C THR A 16 0.19 -2.30 -11.87
N ARG A 17 0.48 -1.45 -12.85
CA ARG A 17 1.70 -1.55 -13.68
C ARG A 17 2.93 -0.96 -12.99
N LYS A 18 2.78 0.12 -12.24
CA LYS A 18 3.83 0.74 -11.41
C LYS A 18 3.16 1.43 -10.23
N VAL A 19 3.62 1.17 -9.01
CA VAL A 19 3.36 2.02 -7.85
C VAL A 19 4.74 2.39 -7.32
N GLY A 20 5.06 3.68 -7.35
CA GLY A 20 6.26 4.21 -6.74
C GLY A 20 5.89 4.80 -5.39
N PHE A 21 6.78 4.67 -4.42
CA PHE A 21 6.65 5.22 -3.09
C PHE A 21 7.93 6.00 -2.80
N CYS A 22 7.78 7.13 -2.14
CA CYS A 22 8.85 7.59 -1.27
C CYS A 22 8.85 6.72 -0.01
N LEU A 23 9.93 6.75 0.76
CA LEU A 23 9.97 6.15 2.08
C LEU A 23 10.19 7.25 3.12
N ALA A 24 9.20 7.44 3.99
CA ALA A 24 9.27 8.47 5.02
C ALA A 24 8.52 8.11 6.32
N ASP A 25 8.92 8.80 7.38
CA ASP A 25 8.34 8.72 8.72
C ASP A 25 7.07 9.58 8.81
N PHE A 26 5.91 9.02 8.46
CA PHE A 26 4.63 9.74 8.49
C PHE A 26 3.93 9.66 9.85
N ARG A 27 3.75 8.44 10.39
CA ARG A 27 3.07 8.22 11.66
C ARG A 27 3.82 7.21 12.52
N ARG A 28 4.10 7.57 13.78
CA ARG A 28 4.67 6.66 14.79
C ARG A 28 3.64 5.64 15.29
N ALA A 29 3.32 4.66 14.44
CA ALA A 29 2.19 3.73 14.63
C ALA A 29 2.50 2.52 15.52
N PHE A 30 3.77 2.10 15.60
CA PHE A 30 4.19 0.87 16.29
C PHE A 30 5.42 1.10 17.17
N PRO A 31 5.33 2.01 18.16
CA PRO A 31 6.51 2.42 18.93
C PRO A 31 7.09 1.27 19.75
N GLY A 32 8.40 1.08 19.64
CA GLY A 32 9.20 0.17 20.46
C GLY A 32 10.35 0.87 21.18
N PRO A 33 11.18 0.14 21.94
CA PRO A 33 12.27 0.72 22.74
C PRO A 33 13.30 1.51 21.91
N SER A 34 13.52 1.12 20.66
CA SER A 34 14.45 1.78 19.74
C SER A 34 13.78 2.74 18.75
N SER A 35 12.45 2.94 18.85
CA SER A 35 11.73 3.82 17.93
C SER A 35 12.03 5.29 18.22
N PRO A 36 12.59 6.04 17.25
CA PRO A 36 12.79 7.48 17.39
C PRO A 36 11.49 8.19 17.81
N LEU A 37 11.62 9.21 18.67
CA LEU A 37 10.49 10.02 19.11
C LEU A 37 10.05 11.01 18.03
N GLU A 38 11.03 11.53 17.27
CA GLU A 38 10.85 12.44 16.14
C GLU A 38 11.16 11.71 14.82
N PRO A 39 10.59 12.15 13.69
CA PRO A 39 10.86 11.54 12.40
C PRO A 39 12.34 11.72 12.02
N VAL A 40 13.00 10.61 11.64
CA VAL A 40 14.37 10.63 11.09
C VAL A 40 14.32 10.94 9.61
N TYR A 41 13.27 10.49 8.92
CA TYR A 41 13.03 10.72 7.49
C TYR A 41 11.73 11.52 7.28
N PRO A 42 11.71 12.83 7.55
CA PRO A 42 10.49 13.64 7.41
C PRO A 42 10.14 13.95 5.94
N ILE A 43 8.84 14.02 5.61
CA ILE A 43 8.37 14.52 4.29
C ILE A 43 8.48 16.05 4.20
N GLU A 44 8.28 16.77 5.30
CA GLU A 44 8.48 18.21 5.42
C GLU A 44 9.38 18.51 6.62
N PRO A 45 10.39 19.37 6.51
CA PRO A 45 11.23 19.69 7.65
C PRO A 45 10.46 20.51 8.69
N ALA A 46 10.85 20.36 9.96
CA ALA A 46 10.17 20.95 11.12
C ALA A 46 10.12 22.49 11.11
N ASP A 47 10.98 23.15 10.32
CA ASP A 47 11.04 24.61 10.19
C ASP A 47 10.18 25.18 9.06
N GLY A 48 9.44 24.33 8.33
CA GLY A 48 8.54 24.75 7.24
C GLY A 48 9.25 25.26 5.99
N THR A 49 10.58 25.12 5.89
CA THR A 49 11.32 25.47 4.68
C THR A 49 11.24 24.32 3.68
N ALA A 50 10.89 24.57 2.42
CA ALA A 50 10.62 23.48 1.50
C ALA A 50 11.90 22.71 1.10
N GLN A 51 12.14 21.56 1.71
CA GLN A 51 12.81 20.42 1.06
C GLN A 51 12.02 19.15 1.32
N ARG A 52 11.24 18.76 0.31
CA ARG A 52 10.31 17.63 0.33
C ARG A 52 11.13 16.34 0.28
N GLY A 53 11.25 15.60 1.39
CA GLY A 53 12.05 14.36 1.56
C GLY A 53 11.66 13.16 0.69
N CYS A 54 11.34 13.45 -0.57
CA CYS A 54 10.66 12.63 -1.55
C CYS A 54 11.24 12.89 -2.96
N GLN A 55 12.27 13.74 -3.09
CA GLN A 55 13.01 13.88 -4.33
C GLN A 55 13.93 12.67 -4.53
N ALA A 56 14.34 12.45 -5.78
CA ALA A 56 15.29 11.39 -6.12
C ALA A 56 16.68 11.58 -5.50
N SER A 57 17.03 12.82 -5.12
CA SER A 57 18.29 13.17 -4.46
C SER A 57 18.27 12.98 -2.94
N ASP A 58 17.09 12.80 -2.35
CA ASP A 58 16.95 12.79 -0.90
C ASP A 58 17.26 11.41 -0.34
N THR A 59 17.82 11.38 0.87
CA THR A 59 17.90 10.14 1.62
C THR A 59 16.53 9.83 2.19
N GLN A 60 15.94 8.73 1.72
CA GLN A 60 14.63 8.25 2.14
C GLN A 60 14.77 7.02 3.04
N GLY A 61 13.79 6.78 3.90
CA GLY A 61 13.81 5.65 4.82
C GLY A 61 12.55 5.57 5.68
N LEU A 62 12.40 4.43 6.36
CA LEU A 62 11.32 4.21 7.31
C LEU A 62 11.91 3.74 8.64
N SER A 63 11.78 4.58 9.67
CA SER A 63 12.28 4.30 11.00
C SER A 63 11.50 3.18 11.67
N SER A 64 12.18 2.40 12.52
CA SER A 64 11.52 1.35 13.33
C SER A 64 10.38 1.94 14.15
N GLY A 65 9.18 1.38 14.00
CA GLY A 65 7.95 1.80 14.69
C GLY A 65 7.21 2.98 14.05
N TRP A 66 7.71 3.50 12.94
CA TRP A 66 7.00 4.43 12.08
C TRP A 66 6.31 3.70 10.93
N ALA A 67 5.29 4.34 10.37
CA ALA A 67 4.55 3.90 9.21
C ALA A 67 4.53 5.03 8.18
N ASP A 68 4.80 4.67 6.93
CA ASP A 68 4.62 5.53 5.78
C ASP A 68 3.17 5.40 5.27
N ILE A 69 2.45 6.52 5.19
CA ILE A 69 1.02 6.54 4.91
C ILE A 69 0.75 7.29 3.62
N TYR A 70 0.29 6.53 2.62
CA TYR A 70 -0.21 7.07 1.37
C TYR A 70 -1.73 7.15 1.40
N LEU A 71 -2.26 8.38 1.34
CA LEU A 71 -3.70 8.65 1.32
C LEU A 71 -4.32 8.32 -0.05
N LEU A 72 -5.65 8.18 -0.05
CA LEU A 72 -6.43 7.73 -1.22
C LEU A 72 -6.34 8.66 -2.44
N ASP A 73 -6.01 9.93 -2.23
CA ASP A 73 -5.87 10.97 -3.24
C ASP A 73 -4.48 11.03 -3.86
N VAL A 74 -3.50 10.29 -3.31
CA VAL A 74 -2.15 10.25 -3.86
C VAL A 74 -2.15 9.48 -5.20
N PRO A 75 -1.62 10.08 -6.29
CA PRO A 75 -1.59 9.41 -7.59
C PRO A 75 -0.91 8.04 -7.52
N GLY A 76 -1.53 7.04 -8.13
CA GLY A 76 -1.05 5.66 -8.10
C GLY A 76 -1.58 4.82 -6.94
N GLN A 77 -2.35 5.40 -6.00
CA GLN A 77 -3.08 4.69 -4.94
C GLN A 77 -4.39 4.05 -5.42
N GLN A 78 -4.43 3.60 -6.67
CA GLN A 78 -5.63 3.11 -7.33
C GLN A 78 -5.37 1.88 -8.18
N LEU A 79 -6.41 1.08 -8.37
CA LEU A 79 -6.44 -0.03 -9.31
C LEU A 79 -7.59 0.20 -10.29
N ASP A 80 -7.29 0.25 -11.58
CA ASP A 80 -8.32 0.36 -12.60
C ASP A 80 -9.14 -0.94 -12.66
N VAL A 81 -10.45 -0.80 -12.51
CA VAL A 81 -11.44 -1.88 -12.55
C VAL A 81 -12.40 -1.73 -13.73
N SER A 82 -12.11 -0.81 -14.65
CA SER A 82 -12.88 -0.61 -15.87
C SER A 82 -12.93 -1.89 -16.70
N GLY A 83 -14.11 -2.22 -17.23
CA GLY A 83 -14.33 -3.42 -18.04
C GLY A 83 -14.39 -4.73 -17.25
N LEU A 84 -14.18 -4.73 -15.93
CA LEU A 84 -14.42 -5.90 -15.11
C LEU A 84 -15.92 -6.16 -14.96
N GLU A 85 -16.30 -7.43 -14.83
CA GLU A 85 -17.69 -7.82 -14.62
C GLU A 85 -18.13 -7.63 -13.16
N ARG A 86 -19.44 -7.69 -12.92
CA ARG A 86 -19.96 -7.77 -11.55
C ARG A 86 -19.56 -9.12 -10.96
N GLY A 87 -18.97 -9.12 -9.77
CA GLY A 87 -18.49 -10.36 -9.17
C GLY A 87 -17.90 -10.20 -7.79
N ARG A 88 -17.33 -11.30 -7.30
CA ARG A 88 -16.52 -11.33 -6.08
C ARG A 88 -15.06 -11.41 -6.50
N TYR A 89 -14.24 -10.67 -5.78
CA TYR A 89 -12.82 -10.58 -6.06
C TYR A 89 -12.03 -10.60 -4.76
N CYS A 90 -10.79 -11.05 -4.85
CA CYS A 90 -9.79 -10.88 -3.82
C CYS A 90 -8.88 -9.71 -4.19
N LEU A 91 -8.95 -8.62 -3.43
CA LEU A 91 -8.02 -7.50 -3.48
C LEU A 91 -6.79 -7.83 -2.66
N ILE A 92 -5.61 -7.67 -3.25
CA ILE A 92 -4.33 -8.02 -2.65
C ILE A 92 -3.41 -6.80 -2.74
N SER A 93 -2.85 -6.42 -1.60
CA SER A 93 -1.75 -5.46 -1.52
C SER A 93 -0.50 -6.18 -1.04
N THR A 94 0.59 -6.04 -1.78
CA THR A 94 1.90 -6.61 -1.43
C THR A 94 2.96 -5.50 -1.38
N THR A 95 3.57 -5.29 -0.22
CA THR A 95 4.79 -4.48 -0.03
C THR A 95 6.01 -5.25 -0.51
N ASP A 96 7.07 -4.53 -0.89
CA ASP A 96 8.28 -5.04 -1.53
C ASP A 96 8.13 -6.32 -2.38
N PRO A 97 7.33 -6.28 -3.45
CA PRO A 97 6.98 -7.48 -4.20
C PRO A 97 8.13 -8.06 -5.04
N ARG A 98 9.31 -7.43 -5.01
CA ARG A 98 10.51 -7.80 -5.75
C ARG A 98 11.67 -8.14 -4.82
N ASP A 99 11.47 -8.08 -3.50
CA ASP A 99 12.48 -8.44 -2.50
C ASP A 99 13.78 -7.63 -2.70
N LEU A 100 13.63 -6.30 -2.75
CA LEU A 100 14.71 -5.35 -2.97
C LEU A 100 15.22 -4.71 -1.67
N ILE A 101 14.43 -4.79 -0.60
CA ILE A 101 14.73 -4.32 0.75
C ILE A 101 14.86 -5.57 1.60
N SER A 102 15.96 -5.73 2.32
CA SER A 102 16.10 -6.87 3.23
C SER A 102 15.22 -6.68 4.45
N GLU A 103 14.24 -7.55 4.62
CA GLU A 103 13.34 -7.54 5.76
C GLU A 103 13.63 -8.74 6.68
N ARG A 104 13.23 -8.62 7.95
CA ARG A 104 13.40 -9.72 8.91
C ARG A 104 12.45 -10.90 8.61
N ASP A 105 11.30 -10.60 8.00
CA ASP A 105 10.24 -11.57 7.74
C ASP A 105 9.51 -11.22 6.43
N GLU A 106 9.90 -11.88 5.34
CA GLU A 106 9.29 -11.70 4.02
C GLU A 106 7.88 -12.31 3.89
N THR A 107 7.40 -13.03 4.91
CA THR A 107 6.14 -13.78 4.83
C THR A 107 4.91 -12.95 5.17
N ASN A 108 5.09 -11.73 5.70
CA ASN A 108 4.02 -10.86 6.17
C ASN A 108 3.72 -9.66 5.23
N ASN A 109 4.41 -9.56 4.09
CA ASN A 109 4.34 -8.44 3.15
C ASN A 109 3.01 -8.28 2.41
N SER A 110 2.05 -9.19 2.60
CA SER A 110 0.78 -9.19 1.84
C SER A 110 -0.45 -9.19 2.72
N THR A 111 -1.39 -8.29 2.41
CA THR A 111 -2.75 -8.30 2.95
C THR A 111 -3.78 -8.57 1.86
N ARG A 112 -4.90 -9.19 2.25
CA ARG A 112 -5.96 -9.62 1.34
C ARG A 112 -7.33 -9.19 1.88
N LEU A 113 -8.16 -8.66 1.00
CA LEU A 113 -9.53 -8.27 1.30
C LEU A 113 -10.48 -8.82 0.24
N ARG A 114 -11.50 -9.56 0.66
CA ARG A 114 -12.54 -10.00 -0.26
C ARG A 114 -13.52 -8.86 -0.50
N ILE A 115 -13.83 -8.59 -1.77
CA ILE A 115 -14.73 -7.51 -2.16
C ILE A 115 -15.82 -8.01 -3.12
N ALA A 116 -16.97 -7.35 -3.09
CA ALA A 116 -17.98 -7.41 -4.15
C ALA A 116 -17.87 -6.15 -5.01
N LEU A 117 -17.68 -6.33 -6.31
CA LEU A 117 -17.60 -5.24 -7.29
C LEU A 117 -18.91 -5.14 -8.07
N ARG A 118 -19.44 -3.92 -8.22
CA ARG A 118 -20.60 -3.62 -9.06
C ARG A 118 -20.24 -2.50 -10.05
N PRO A 119 -19.62 -2.78 -11.19
CA PRO A 119 -19.09 -1.73 -12.08
C PRO A 119 -20.15 -0.73 -12.56
N LYS A 120 -21.38 -1.18 -12.80
CA LYS A 120 -22.52 -0.34 -13.22
C LYS A 120 -23.10 0.55 -12.09
N GLN A 121 -22.68 0.35 -10.85
CA GLN A 121 -23.08 1.12 -9.68
C GLN A 121 -21.78 1.37 -8.89
N PRO A 122 -21.08 2.50 -9.02
CA PRO A 122 -19.68 2.69 -8.56
C PRO A 122 -19.49 2.45 -7.06
N ALA A 123 -19.51 1.18 -6.68
CA ALA A 123 -19.72 0.69 -5.34
C ALA A 123 -18.89 -0.58 -5.19
N VAL A 124 -17.98 -0.51 -4.24
CA VAL A 124 -17.16 -1.62 -3.78
C VAL A 124 -17.59 -1.91 -2.35
N ARG A 125 -17.82 -3.18 -2.03
CA ARG A 125 -18.17 -3.59 -0.68
C ARG A 125 -17.19 -4.64 -0.16
N ALA A 126 -16.56 -4.35 0.96
CA ALA A 126 -15.79 -5.34 1.72
C ALA A 126 -16.72 -6.47 2.19
N LEU A 127 -16.26 -7.71 2.08
CA LEU A 127 -16.99 -8.89 2.54
C LEU A 127 -16.26 -9.48 3.75
N ALA A 128 -17.02 -9.89 4.77
CA ALA A 128 -16.46 -10.41 6.02
C ALA A 128 -15.72 -11.75 5.85
N ARG A 129 -16.11 -12.56 4.86
CA ARG A 129 -15.42 -13.82 4.57
C ARG A 129 -14.07 -13.54 3.89
N PRO A 130 -13.00 -14.24 4.27
CA PRO A 130 -11.71 -14.11 3.61
C PRO A 130 -11.80 -14.53 2.14
N CYS A 131 -10.76 -14.17 1.37
CA CYS A 131 -10.59 -14.70 0.02
C CYS A 131 -10.52 -16.23 0.06
N SER A 132 -11.01 -16.87 -0.99
CA SER A 132 -10.82 -18.30 -1.16
C SER A 132 -9.33 -18.48 -1.52
N ALA A 133 -8.63 -19.32 -0.77
CA ALA A 133 -7.17 -19.47 -0.85
C ALA A 133 -6.63 -19.62 -2.28
#